data_AF-A0A450T1Z2-F1
#
_entry.id   AF-A0A450T1Z2-F1
#
_cell.length_a   1.000
_cell.length_b   1.000
_cell.length_c   1.000
_cell.angle_alpha   90.00
_cell.angle_beta   90.00
_cell.angle_gamma   90.00
#
_symmetry.space_group_name_H-M   'P 1'
#
loop_
_entity.id
_entity.type
_entity.pdbx_description
1 polymer ?
#
loop_
_entity_poly.entity_id
_entity_poly.type
_entity_poly.pdbx_seq_one_letter_code
_entity_poly.pdbx_strand_id
1 'polypeptide(L)'
;MTTPTQRTIEIGAWITLGTILLYAAGWSYAYHWFDYFNLGVIHLGIPTEYYLMYGFRVVHDYWWFFLMIFVSASFTWFFRPGPMPWLRWWSLPLSVLAFMLVYAFGEKSADHDFDRHNDKGFDRYPLTRVWLTPGTKTDPALANLAEDLAAGRYRLLVQSETSLFLIKPVPKPQDKANMTAGEPPQSSPQIPTVQVSLRQIKATRYIPVNPGIGHQTEKTNF
;
A
#
# COMPACT_ATOMS: atom_id res chain seq x y z
N MET A 1 16.53 -22.20 -37.02
CA MET A 1 15.71 -21.03 -37.41
C MET A 1 14.36 -21.15 -36.73
N THR A 2 14.00 -20.22 -35.85
CA THR A 2 12.65 -20.14 -35.27
C THR A 2 11.69 -19.57 -36.30
N THR A 3 10.52 -20.19 -36.49
CA THR A 3 9.49 -19.65 -37.39
C THR A 3 8.91 -18.36 -36.80
N PRO A 4 8.40 -17.42 -37.62
CA PRO A 4 7.81 -16.16 -37.14
C PRO A 4 6.70 -16.40 -36.10
N THR A 5 5.90 -17.45 -36.27
CA THR A 5 4.87 -17.86 -35.31
C THR A 5 5.44 -18.20 -33.93
N GLN A 6 6.60 -18.86 -33.87
CA GLN A 6 7.25 -19.22 -32.61
C GLN A 6 7.69 -17.98 -31.83
N ARG A 7 8.19 -16.94 -32.51
CA ARG A 7 8.59 -15.68 -31.88
C ARG A 7 7.39 -14.94 -31.29
N THR A 8 6.26 -14.91 -32.00
CA THR A 8 5.04 -14.26 -31.49
C THR A 8 4.53 -14.93 -30.22
N ILE A 9 4.52 -16.27 -30.18
CA ILE A 9 4.12 -17.04 -28.99
C ILE A 9 5.05 -16.76 -27.82
N GLU A 10 6.37 -16.72 -28.07
CA GLU A 10 7.37 -16.42 -27.03
C GLU A 10 7.19 -15.03 -26.44
N ILE A 11 7.00 -14.00 -27.28
CA ILE A 11 6.74 -12.62 -26.84
C ILE A 11 5.45 -12.57 -26.00
N GLY A 12 4.38 -13.22 -26.46
CA GLY A 12 3.12 -13.28 -25.71
C GLY A 12 3.30 -13.91 -24.33
N ALA A 13 4.04 -15.02 -24.24
CA ALA A 13 4.31 -15.68 -22.96
C ALA A 13 5.10 -14.79 -22.00
N TRP A 14 6.10 -14.05 -22.48
CA TRP A 14 6.87 -13.11 -21.66
C TRP A 14 6.03 -11.93 -21.17
N ILE A 15 5.15 -11.39 -22.01
CA ILE A 15 4.22 -10.32 -21.61
C ILE A 15 3.27 -10.85 -20.53
N THR A 16 2.68 -12.02 -20.74
CA THR A 16 1.77 -12.63 -19.75
C THR A 16 2.49 -12.89 -18.43
N LEU A 17 3.71 -13.45 -18.46
CA LEU A 17 4.50 -13.68 -17.25
C LEU A 17 4.83 -12.37 -16.53
N GLY A 18 5.24 -11.33 -17.27
CA GLY A 18 5.51 -10.01 -16.73
C GLY A 18 4.27 -9.40 -16.04
N THR A 19 3.11 -9.49 -16.67
CA THR A 19 1.84 -9.02 -16.10
C THR A 19 1.47 -9.79 -14.83
N ILE A 20 1.63 -11.12 -14.81
CA ILE A 20 1.36 -11.95 -13.62
C ILE A 20 2.30 -11.56 -12.46
N LEU A 21 3.59 -11.37 -12.74
CA LEU A 21 4.56 -10.96 -11.73
C LEU A 21 4.25 -9.55 -11.20
N LEU A 22 3.92 -8.60 -12.09
CA LEU A 22 3.54 -7.25 -11.70
C LEU A 22 2.30 -7.24 -10.80
N TYR A 23 1.29 -8.03 -11.18
CA TYR A 23 0.08 -8.22 -10.38
C TYR A 23 0.41 -8.83 -9.01
N ALA A 24 1.25 -9.86 -8.96
CA ALA A 24 1.69 -10.48 -7.71
C ALA A 24 2.44 -9.51 -6.79
N ALA A 25 3.31 -8.65 -7.36
CA ALA A 25 4.01 -7.60 -6.61
C ALA A 25 3.02 -6.63 -5.97
N GLY A 26 2.05 -6.15 -6.76
CA GLY A 26 1.06 -5.21 -6.30
C GLY A 26 0.05 -5.80 -5.32
N TRP A 27 -0.30 -7.07 -5.48
CA TRP A 27 -1.10 -7.81 -4.52
C TRP A 27 -0.36 -7.99 -3.19
N SER A 28 0.93 -8.38 -3.22
CA SER A 28 1.78 -8.47 -2.03
C SER A 28 1.89 -7.13 -1.32
N TYR A 29 2.14 -6.06 -2.06
CA TYR A 29 2.16 -4.69 -1.55
C TYR A 29 0.84 -4.33 -0.85
N ALA A 30 -0.29 -4.52 -1.53
CA ALA A 30 -1.60 -4.16 -0.98
C ALA A 30 -1.91 -4.97 0.29
N TYR A 31 -1.62 -6.27 0.27
CA TYR A 31 -1.82 -7.16 1.42
C TYR A 31 -1.08 -6.65 2.65
N HIS A 32 0.22 -6.43 2.56
CA HIS A 32 1.02 -5.95 3.68
C HIS A 32 0.66 -4.52 4.08
N TRP A 33 0.40 -3.64 3.12
CA TRP A 33 -0.03 -2.27 3.40
C TRP A 33 -1.32 -2.23 4.24
N PHE A 34 -2.33 -3.01 3.87
CA PHE A 34 -3.61 -3.03 4.59
C PHE A 34 -3.58 -3.83 5.89
N ASP A 35 -2.63 -4.76 6.05
CA ASP A 35 -2.41 -5.50 7.30
C ASP A 35 -2.03 -4.59 8.46
N TYR A 36 -1.26 -3.53 8.22
CA TYR A 36 -0.95 -2.49 9.20
C TYR A 36 -2.19 -1.79 9.79
N PHE A 37 -3.34 -1.88 9.11
CA PHE A 37 -4.59 -1.27 9.53
C PHE A 37 -5.61 -2.29 10.03
N ASN A 38 -5.22 -3.58 10.17
CA ASN A 38 -6.13 -4.70 10.43
C ASN A 38 -7.24 -4.83 9.39
N LEU A 39 -6.97 -4.45 8.14
CA LEU A 39 -7.94 -4.51 7.05
C LEU A 39 -7.62 -5.68 6.12
N GLY A 40 -8.50 -6.67 6.09
CA GLY A 40 -8.40 -7.75 5.11
C GLY A 40 -8.74 -7.24 3.71
N VAL A 41 -7.77 -7.31 2.78
CA VAL A 41 -7.89 -6.83 1.38
C VAL A 41 -9.18 -7.29 0.68
N ILE A 42 -9.64 -8.52 0.98
CA ILE A 42 -10.84 -9.13 0.41
C ILE A 42 -12.11 -8.30 0.73
N HIS A 43 -12.17 -7.67 1.92
CA HIS A 43 -13.35 -6.92 2.37
C HIS A 43 -13.40 -5.49 1.86
N LEU A 44 -12.29 -4.93 1.38
CA LEU A 44 -12.28 -3.56 0.86
C LEU A 44 -12.97 -3.46 -0.50
N GLY A 45 -13.14 -4.58 -1.22
CA GLY A 45 -13.73 -4.58 -2.57
C GLY A 45 -12.91 -3.77 -3.56
N ILE A 46 -11.57 -3.73 -3.39
CA ILE A 46 -10.68 -2.97 -4.26
C ILE A 46 -10.71 -3.60 -5.67
N PRO A 47 -11.05 -2.83 -6.71
CA PRO A 47 -11.01 -3.30 -8.09
C PRO A 47 -9.61 -3.83 -8.46
N THR A 48 -9.57 -4.89 -9.27
CA THR A 48 -8.32 -5.58 -9.62
C THR A 48 -7.28 -4.68 -10.29
N GLU A 49 -7.73 -3.61 -10.93
CA GLU A 49 -6.92 -2.58 -11.60
C GLU A 49 -5.97 -1.88 -10.63
N TYR A 50 -6.36 -1.71 -9.36
CA TYR A 50 -5.50 -1.08 -8.36
C TYR A 50 -4.30 -1.94 -7.99
N TYR A 51 -4.38 -3.27 -8.08
CA TYR A 51 -3.21 -4.13 -7.86
C TYR A 51 -2.13 -3.87 -8.91
N LEU A 52 -2.49 -3.56 -10.16
CA LEU A 52 -1.49 -3.17 -11.16
C LEU A 52 -0.85 -1.80 -10.84
N MET A 53 -1.63 -0.85 -10.32
CA MET A 53 -1.08 0.43 -9.86
C MET A 53 -0.09 0.25 -8.70
N TYR A 54 -0.42 -0.61 -7.73
CA TYR A 54 0.50 -0.96 -6.65
C TYR A 54 1.74 -1.70 -7.18
N GLY A 55 1.58 -2.61 -8.14
CA GLY A 55 2.70 -3.30 -8.78
C GLY A 55 3.64 -2.34 -9.48
N PHE A 56 3.09 -1.34 -10.18
CA PHE A 56 3.89 -0.28 -10.81
C PHE A 56 4.67 0.53 -9.77
N ARG A 57 4.09 0.78 -8.58
CA ARG A 57 4.80 1.43 -7.48
C ARG A 57 6.01 0.63 -7.01
N VAL A 58 5.87 -0.68 -6.86
CA VAL A 58 7.00 -1.57 -6.52
C VAL A 58 8.08 -1.50 -7.61
N VAL A 59 7.70 -1.50 -8.88
CA VAL A 59 8.66 -1.34 -10.00
C VAL A 59 9.36 0.00 -9.95
N HIS A 60 8.65 1.08 -9.62
CA HIS A 60 9.24 2.41 -9.47
C HIS A 60 10.24 2.47 -8.31
N ASP A 61 9.90 1.92 -7.14
CA ASP A 61 10.78 1.90 -5.97
C ASP A 61 12.08 1.12 -6.24
N TYR A 62 12.00 0.04 -7.00
CA TYR A 62 13.12 -0.84 -7.33
C TYR A 62 13.55 -0.76 -8.81
N TRP A 63 13.32 0.37 -9.48
CA TRP A 63 13.49 0.46 -10.94
C TRP A 63 14.93 0.13 -11.39
N TRP A 64 15.93 0.50 -10.59
CA TRP A 64 17.33 0.17 -10.83
C TRP A 64 17.59 -1.34 -10.85
N PHE A 65 16.95 -2.11 -9.97
CA PHE A 65 17.07 -3.56 -9.94
C PHE A 65 16.48 -4.19 -11.19
N PHE A 66 15.28 -3.75 -11.59
CA PHE A 66 14.66 -4.20 -12.84
C PHE A 66 15.48 -3.81 -14.08
N LEU A 67 16.09 -2.62 -14.09
CA LEU A 67 17.01 -2.19 -15.14
C LEU A 67 18.23 -3.11 -15.21
N MET A 68 18.85 -3.45 -14.07
CA MET A 68 19.98 -4.37 -14.04
C MET A 68 19.62 -5.77 -14.56
N ILE A 69 18.46 -6.30 -14.19
CA ILE A 69 17.96 -7.56 -14.75
C ILE A 69 17.76 -7.44 -16.27
N PHE A 70 17.15 -6.34 -16.74
CA PHE A 70 16.89 -6.12 -18.16
C PHE A 70 18.20 -6.04 -18.97
N VAL A 71 19.19 -5.31 -18.47
CA VAL A 71 20.52 -5.21 -19.09
C VAL A 71 21.22 -6.57 -19.08
N SER A 72 21.17 -7.30 -17.96
CA SER A 72 21.76 -8.64 -17.86
C SER A 72 21.08 -9.66 -18.79
N ALA A 73 19.76 -9.59 -18.93
CA ALA A 73 18.99 -10.43 -19.85
C ALA A 73 19.32 -10.08 -21.31
N SER A 74 19.45 -8.80 -21.64
CA SER A 74 19.84 -8.33 -22.97
C SER A 74 21.27 -8.77 -23.32
N PHE A 75 22.18 -8.68 -22.36
CA PHE A 75 23.56 -9.13 -22.51
C PHE A 75 23.63 -10.65 -22.75
N THR A 76 22.98 -11.44 -21.90
CA THR A 76 22.94 -12.91 -22.08
C THR A 76 22.24 -13.34 -23.37
N TRP A 77 21.26 -12.56 -23.84
CA TRP A 77 20.64 -12.77 -25.16
C TRP A 77 21.61 -12.48 -26.31
N PHE A 78 22.36 -11.37 -26.25
CA PHE A 78 23.30 -10.98 -27.31
C PHE A 78 24.51 -11.93 -27.39
N PHE A 79 25.02 -12.38 -26.25
CA PHE A 79 26.20 -13.25 -26.16
C PHE A 79 25.85 -14.74 -26.05
N ARG A 80 24.62 -15.13 -26.39
CA ARG A 80 24.07 -16.46 -26.09
C ARG A 80 24.92 -17.60 -26.69
N PRO A 81 25.55 -18.47 -25.88
CA PRO A 81 26.32 -19.62 -26.37
C PRO A 81 25.35 -20.76 -26.75
N GLY A 82 24.91 -20.82 -28.00
CA GLY A 82 24.14 -21.94 -28.55
C GLY A 82 22.84 -22.33 -27.80
N PRO A 83 22.11 -23.36 -28.27
CA PRO A 83 20.95 -23.90 -27.55
C PRO A 83 21.43 -24.67 -26.31
N MET A 84 21.05 -24.19 -25.13
CA MET A 84 21.36 -24.83 -23.84
C MET A 84 20.13 -25.62 -23.33
N PRO A 85 20.02 -26.94 -23.61
CA PRO A 85 18.87 -27.74 -23.20
C PRO A 85 18.69 -27.84 -21.69
N TRP A 86 19.76 -27.65 -20.91
CA TRP A 86 19.70 -27.63 -19.44
C TRP A 86 18.86 -26.47 -18.89
N LEU A 87 18.79 -25.33 -19.61
CA LEU A 87 18.02 -24.15 -19.18
C LEU A 87 16.52 -24.44 -19.07
N ARG A 88 16.01 -25.42 -19.83
CA ARG A 88 14.61 -25.86 -19.76
C ARG A 88 14.27 -26.53 -18.43
N TRP A 89 15.25 -27.15 -17.77
CA TRP A 89 15.06 -27.75 -16.45
C TRP A 89 15.09 -26.71 -15.34
N TRP A 90 15.85 -25.63 -15.54
CA TRP A 90 15.95 -24.52 -14.58
C TRP A 90 14.85 -23.47 -14.72
N SER A 91 14.08 -23.47 -15.81
CA SER A 91 13.06 -22.44 -16.03
C SER A 91 12.01 -22.40 -14.91
N LEU A 92 11.54 -23.56 -14.46
CA LEU A 92 10.53 -23.64 -13.40
C LEU A 92 11.05 -23.13 -12.04
N PRO A 93 12.19 -23.62 -11.49
CA PRO A 93 12.72 -23.07 -10.25
C PRO A 93 13.12 -21.60 -10.37
N LEU A 94 13.60 -21.15 -11.53
CA LEU A 94 13.86 -19.72 -11.78
C LEU A 94 12.58 -18.89 -11.75
N SER A 95 11.48 -19.38 -12.33
CA SER A 95 10.18 -18.70 -12.26
C SER A 95 9.66 -18.61 -10.82
N VAL A 96 9.80 -19.67 -10.02
CA VAL A 96 9.42 -19.65 -8.60
C VAL A 96 10.29 -18.66 -7.83
N LEU A 97 11.60 -18.66 -8.05
CA LEU A 97 12.52 -17.71 -7.42
C LEU A 97 12.17 -16.27 -7.81
N ALA A 98 11.89 -16.00 -9.08
CA ALA A 98 11.46 -14.70 -9.56
C ALA A 98 10.15 -14.26 -8.90
N PHE A 99 9.18 -15.17 -8.78
CA PHE A 99 7.92 -14.91 -8.08
C PHE A 99 8.16 -14.55 -6.61
N MET A 100 8.96 -15.32 -5.88
CA MET A 100 9.28 -15.05 -4.48
C MET A 100 10.00 -13.71 -4.29
N LEU A 101 10.95 -13.37 -5.17
CA LEU A 101 11.64 -12.08 -5.15
C LEU A 101 10.68 -10.92 -5.35
N VAL A 102 9.82 -11.02 -6.38
CA VAL A 102 8.84 -9.98 -6.69
C VAL A 102 7.82 -9.81 -5.56
N TYR A 103 7.39 -10.92 -4.95
CA TYR A 103 6.53 -10.91 -3.77
C TYR A 103 7.19 -10.19 -2.59
N ALA A 104 8.45 -10.51 -2.28
CA ALA A 104 9.22 -9.88 -1.20
C ALA A 104 9.49 -8.38 -1.44
N PHE A 105 9.64 -7.95 -2.70
CA PHE A 105 9.73 -6.52 -3.01
C PHE A 105 8.42 -5.79 -2.77
N GLY A 106 7.27 -6.45 -2.99
CA GLY A 106 5.96 -5.91 -2.65
C GLY A 106 5.83 -5.61 -1.16
N GLU A 107 6.18 -6.59 -0.32
CA GLU A 107 6.22 -6.46 1.14
C GLU A 107 7.15 -5.32 1.60
N LYS A 108 8.41 -5.33 1.17
CA LYS A 108 9.37 -4.27 1.55
C LYS A 108 8.98 -2.87 1.08
N SER A 109 8.35 -2.75 -0.09
CA SER A 109 7.83 -1.47 -0.58
C SER A 109 6.69 -0.99 0.31
N ALA A 110 5.78 -1.88 0.74
CA ALA A 110 4.71 -1.54 1.66
C ALA A 110 5.25 -1.09 3.03
N ASP A 111 6.25 -1.79 3.59
CA ASP A 111 6.89 -1.42 4.85
C ASP A 111 7.53 -0.03 4.79
N HIS A 112 8.37 0.20 3.77
CA HIS A 112 9.04 1.49 3.59
C HIS A 112 8.04 2.64 3.41
N ASP A 113 6.97 2.42 2.65
CA ASP A 113 5.97 3.43 2.45
C ASP A 113 5.15 3.65 3.72
N PHE A 114 4.88 2.59 4.50
CA PHE A 114 4.17 2.67 5.76
C PHE A 114 4.96 3.50 6.76
N ASP A 115 6.25 3.19 6.95
CA ASP A 115 7.15 3.93 7.81
C ASP A 115 7.19 5.41 7.41
N ARG A 116 7.32 5.69 6.12
CA ARG A 116 7.31 7.06 5.59
C ARG A 116 6.00 7.81 5.89
N HIS A 117 4.86 7.13 5.80
CA HIS A 117 3.56 7.73 6.09
C HIS A 117 3.32 7.88 7.60
N ASN A 118 3.76 6.91 8.39
CA ASN A 118 3.70 6.91 9.84
C ASN A 118 4.58 8.02 10.44
N ASP A 119 5.81 8.17 9.94
CA ASP A 119 6.74 9.26 10.29
C ASP A 119 6.17 10.64 10.00
N LYS A 120 5.21 10.75 9.08
CA LYS A 120 4.50 11.99 8.75
C LYS A 120 3.13 12.10 9.40
N GLY A 121 2.75 11.17 10.27
CA GLY A 121 1.44 11.16 10.93
C GLY A 121 0.28 11.08 9.94
N PHE A 122 0.51 10.44 8.80
CA PHE A 122 -0.45 10.30 7.70
C PHE A 122 -0.93 11.66 7.16
N ASP A 123 -0.08 12.69 7.20
CA ASP A 123 -0.41 14.06 6.78
C ASP A 123 -1.09 14.16 5.40
N ARG A 124 -0.68 13.32 4.44
CA ARG A 124 -1.24 13.22 3.07
C ARG A 124 -2.69 12.75 3.02
N TYR A 125 -3.22 12.12 4.06
CA TYR A 125 -4.60 11.64 4.10
C TYR A 125 -5.53 12.72 4.66
N PRO A 126 -6.67 13.01 4.02
CA PRO A 126 -7.55 14.08 4.45
C PRO A 126 -8.20 13.75 5.80
N LEU A 127 -8.22 14.75 6.69
CA LEU A 127 -9.01 14.67 7.91
C LEU A 127 -10.49 14.65 7.53
N THR A 128 -11.25 13.76 8.13
CA THR A 128 -12.64 13.50 7.75
C THR A 128 -13.54 13.63 8.96
N ARG A 129 -14.54 14.50 8.85
CA ARG A 129 -15.65 14.59 9.80
C ARG A 129 -16.79 13.73 9.33
N VAL A 130 -17.26 12.85 10.20
CA VAL A 130 -18.38 11.94 9.92
C VAL A 130 -19.49 12.17 10.93
N TRP A 131 -20.68 12.49 10.44
CA TRP A 131 -21.88 12.58 11.27
C TRP A 131 -22.72 11.33 11.09
N LEU A 132 -22.96 10.62 12.19
CA LEU A 132 -23.74 9.38 12.20
C LEU A 132 -25.26 9.67 12.26
N THR A 133 -26.05 8.76 11.70
CA THR A 133 -27.52 8.77 11.77
C THR A 133 -27.99 8.61 13.23
N PRO A 134 -29.10 9.24 13.67
CA PRO A 134 -29.55 9.14 15.07
C PRO A 134 -29.77 7.69 15.56
N GLY A 135 -30.24 6.80 14.67
CA GLY A 135 -30.50 5.39 14.99
C GLY A 135 -29.27 4.50 15.14
N THR A 136 -28.05 4.99 14.90
CA THR A 136 -26.79 4.24 15.10
C THR A 136 -26.11 4.57 16.42
N LYS A 137 -26.62 5.54 17.19
CA LYS A 137 -26.14 5.87 18.55
C LYS A 137 -26.56 4.85 19.61
N THR A 138 -27.40 3.89 19.24
CA THR A 138 -27.85 2.80 20.12
C THR A 138 -26.77 1.75 20.34
N ASP A 139 -25.74 1.70 19.49
CA ASP A 139 -24.55 0.89 19.73
C ASP A 139 -23.55 1.68 20.62
N PRO A 140 -23.27 1.21 21.85
CA PRO A 140 -22.38 1.91 22.78
C PRO A 140 -20.95 2.06 22.25
N ALA A 141 -20.48 1.18 21.36
CA ALA A 141 -19.17 1.31 20.73
C ALA A 141 -19.12 2.48 19.74
N LEU A 142 -20.18 2.67 18.95
CA LEU A 142 -20.31 3.80 18.03
C LEU A 142 -20.63 5.12 18.74
N ALA A 143 -21.35 5.08 19.87
CA ALA A 143 -21.71 6.27 20.62
C ALA A 143 -20.49 7.03 21.12
N ASN A 144 -19.49 6.31 21.67
CA ASN A 144 -18.22 6.88 22.10
C ASN A 144 -17.40 7.43 20.92
N LEU A 145 -17.57 6.84 19.74
CA LEU A 145 -16.85 7.22 18.54
C LEU A 145 -17.48 8.42 17.82
N ALA A 146 -18.79 8.63 17.98
CA ALA A 146 -19.55 9.66 17.29
C ALA A 146 -19.00 11.07 17.53
N GLU A 147 -18.56 11.35 18.77
CA GLU A 147 -17.98 12.65 19.13
C GLU A 147 -16.61 12.86 18.47
N ASP A 148 -15.72 11.87 18.55
CA ASP A 148 -14.39 11.93 17.92
C ASP A 148 -14.48 12.00 16.37
N LEU A 149 -15.44 11.28 15.77
CA LEU A 149 -15.73 11.34 14.34
C LEU A 149 -16.26 12.71 13.91
N ALA A 150 -17.15 13.31 14.69
CA ALA A 150 -17.67 14.65 14.42
C ALA A 150 -16.59 15.74 14.61
N ALA A 151 -15.65 15.54 15.54
CA ALA A 151 -14.51 16.42 15.77
C ALA A 151 -13.53 16.42 14.58
N GLY A 152 -13.52 15.37 13.77
CA GLY A 152 -12.64 15.25 12.59
C GLY A 152 -11.21 14.86 12.94
N ARG A 153 -11.06 14.05 13.99
CA ARG A 153 -9.75 13.53 14.45
C ARG A 153 -9.26 12.32 13.65
N TYR A 154 -10.08 11.82 12.74
CA TYR A 154 -9.76 10.67 11.89
C TYR A 154 -9.35 11.11 10.51
N ARG A 155 -8.43 10.36 9.90
CA ARG A 155 -8.07 10.51 8.49
C ARG A 155 -8.73 9.42 7.67
N LEU A 156 -9.19 9.77 6.46
CA LEU A 156 -9.71 8.78 5.52
C LEU A 156 -8.55 7.97 4.96
N LEU A 157 -8.57 6.66 5.19
CA LEU A 157 -7.61 5.74 4.59
C LEU A 157 -8.11 5.28 3.22
N VAL A 158 -9.33 4.75 3.18
CA VAL A 158 -9.95 4.22 1.96
C VAL A 158 -11.48 4.27 2.08
N GLN A 159 -12.13 4.50 0.94
CA GLN A 159 -13.58 4.46 0.80
C GLN A 159 -13.94 3.29 -0.12
N SER A 160 -14.73 2.35 0.39
CA SER A 160 -15.36 1.31 -0.44
C SER A 160 -16.78 1.72 -0.84
N GLU A 161 -17.43 0.90 -1.66
CA GLU A 161 -18.83 1.10 -2.06
C GLU A 161 -19.80 1.07 -0.88
N THR A 162 -19.42 0.46 0.25
CA THR A 162 -20.32 0.22 1.39
C THR A 162 -19.85 0.85 2.69
N SER A 163 -18.57 1.20 2.80
CA SER A 163 -17.94 1.59 4.06
C SER A 163 -16.84 2.64 3.89
N LEU A 164 -16.68 3.49 4.91
CA LEU A 164 -15.50 4.34 5.09
C LEU A 164 -14.57 3.69 6.10
N PHE A 165 -13.30 3.63 5.75
CA PHE A 165 -12.24 3.15 6.62
C PHE A 165 -11.39 4.35 7.06
N LEU A 166 -11.39 4.57 8.36
CA LEU A 166 -10.86 5.76 9.01
C LEU A 166 -9.76 5.36 9.98
N ILE A 167 -8.64 6.07 9.96
CA ILE A 167 -7.51 5.82 10.86
C ILE A 167 -7.37 6.97 11.85
N LYS A 168 -6.98 6.66 13.09
CA LYS A 168 -6.60 7.66 14.09
C LYS A 168 -5.07 7.68 14.18
N PRO A 169 -4.40 8.67 13.59
CA PRO A 169 -2.94 8.76 13.70
C PRO A 169 -2.56 8.96 15.16
N VAL A 170 -1.55 8.23 15.64
CA VAL A 170 -1.01 8.41 16.99
C VAL A 170 -0.23 9.74 17.02
N PRO A 171 -0.48 10.63 17.99
CA PRO A 171 0.30 11.86 18.13
C PRO A 171 1.78 11.55 18.36
N LYS A 172 2.66 12.31 17.70
CA LYS A 172 4.11 12.09 17.76
C LYS A 172 4.64 12.30 19.19
N PRO A 173 5.77 11.66 19.55
CA PRO A 173 6.43 11.88 20.84
C PRO A 173 6.79 13.33 21.18
N GLN A 174 6.98 14.21 20.18
CA GLN A 174 7.20 15.63 20.45
C GLN A 174 5.96 16.34 21.03
N ASP A 175 4.75 15.81 20.82
CA ASP A 175 3.53 16.26 21.48
C ASP A 175 3.27 15.50 22.81
N LYS A 176 4.06 14.44 23.10
CA LYS A 176 3.95 13.66 24.35
C LYS A 176 4.56 14.34 25.58
N ALA A 177 5.15 15.53 25.44
CA ALA A 177 5.55 16.33 26.61
C ALA A 177 4.37 16.64 27.56
N ASN A 178 3.12 16.48 27.07
CA ASN A 178 1.90 16.65 27.85
C ASN A 178 1.09 15.34 28.06
N MET A 179 1.59 14.16 27.67
CA MET A 179 0.89 12.89 27.89
C MET A 179 1.46 12.15 29.10
N THR A 180 0.61 12.01 30.11
CA THR A 180 0.85 11.35 31.38
C THR A 180 1.42 9.94 31.18
N ALA A 181 2.51 9.64 31.89
CA ALA A 181 3.17 8.35 31.91
C ALA A 181 2.20 7.24 32.37
N GLY A 182 1.77 6.38 31.47
CA GLY A 182 0.85 5.29 31.83
C GLY A 182 0.48 4.30 30.73
N GLU A 183 0.60 4.65 29.44
CA GLU A 183 0.30 3.69 28.36
C GLU A 183 1.52 2.83 27.99
N PRO A 184 1.40 1.49 28.06
CA PRO A 184 2.47 0.58 27.66
C PRO A 184 2.73 0.69 26.15
N PRO A 185 3.98 0.45 25.69
CA PRO A 185 4.32 0.47 24.28
C PRO A 185 3.52 -0.62 23.55
N GLN A 186 2.60 -0.21 22.67
CA GLN A 186 1.89 -1.11 21.77
C GLN A 186 2.91 -1.89 20.93
N SER A 187 2.95 -3.20 21.16
CA SER A 187 3.95 -4.13 20.61
C SER A 187 3.72 -4.53 19.15
N SER A 188 2.85 -3.82 18.44
CA SER A 188 2.65 -3.97 17.00
C SER A 188 2.43 -2.58 16.39
N PRO A 189 3.02 -2.27 15.21
CA PRO A 189 2.78 -1.01 14.49
C PRO A 189 1.38 -0.96 13.86
N GLN A 190 0.39 -1.66 14.45
CA GLN A 190 -0.96 -1.68 13.94
C GLN A 190 -1.68 -0.40 14.34
N ILE A 191 -2.24 0.28 13.35
CA ILE A 191 -2.96 1.54 13.56
C ILE A 191 -4.43 1.22 13.79
N PRO A 192 -5.06 1.77 14.85
CA PRO A 192 -6.47 1.58 15.11
C PRO A 192 -7.29 2.14 13.94
N THR A 193 -8.07 1.26 13.33
CA THR A 193 -8.92 1.56 12.17
C THR A 193 -10.38 1.38 12.54
N VAL A 194 -11.19 2.34 12.10
CA VAL A 194 -12.63 2.34 12.27
C VAL A 194 -13.26 2.11 10.90
N GLN A 195 -14.14 1.13 10.83
CA GLN A 195 -15.05 0.96 9.70
C GLN A 195 -16.42 1.56 10.03
N VAL A 196 -16.89 2.49 9.20
CA VAL A 196 -18.24 3.06 9.30
C VAL A 196 -19.01 2.74 8.03
N SER A 197 -20.15 2.05 8.14
CA SER A 197 -20.97 1.78 6.95
C SER A 197 -21.59 3.07 6.40
N LEU A 198 -21.60 3.25 5.09
CA LEU A 198 -22.20 4.40 4.42
C LEU A 198 -23.69 4.57 4.75
N ARG A 199 -24.40 3.48 5.07
CA ARG A 199 -25.81 3.53 5.51
C ARG A 199 -26.00 4.20 6.87
N GLN A 200 -24.94 4.22 7.69
CA GLN A 200 -24.93 4.79 9.03
C GLN A 200 -24.48 6.25 9.04
N ILE A 201 -24.08 6.78 7.88
CA ILE A 201 -23.50 8.12 7.74
C ILE A 201 -24.57 9.07 7.21
N LYS A 202 -24.85 10.11 7.99
CA LYS A 202 -25.73 11.21 7.61
C LYS A 202 -25.02 12.22 6.72
N ALA A 203 -23.76 12.52 7.02
CA ALA A 203 -22.96 13.46 6.24
C ALA A 203 -21.46 13.18 6.44
N THR A 204 -20.67 13.54 5.43
CA THR A 204 -19.20 13.52 5.47
C THR A 204 -18.65 14.87 5.04
N ARG A 205 -17.62 15.34 5.72
CA ARG A 205 -16.85 16.52 5.28
C ARG A 205 -15.37 16.19 5.28
N TYR A 206 -14.77 16.29 4.11
CA TYR A 206 -13.33 16.22 3.93
C TYR A 206 -12.71 17.59 4.21
N ILE A 207 -11.76 17.62 5.12
CA ILE A 207 -10.93 18.80 5.39
C ILE A 207 -9.72 18.65 4.47
N PRO A 208 -9.56 19.54 3.47
CA PRO A 208 -8.46 19.43 2.52
C PRO A 208 -7.13 19.52 3.27
N VAL A 209 -6.21 18.63 2.94
CA VAL A 209 -4.82 18.74 3.38
C VAL A 209 -4.22 19.90 2.60
N ASN A 210 -3.76 20.94 3.29
CA ASN A 210 -3.07 22.05 2.63
C ASN A 210 -1.72 21.53 2.09
N PRO A 211 -1.49 21.50 0.77
CA PRO A 211 -0.27 20.94 0.20
C PRO A 211 1.00 21.77 0.51
N GLY A 212 0.87 22.95 1.13
CA GLY A 212 1.96 23.93 1.25
C GLY A 212 2.60 24.15 2.63
N ILE A 213 2.24 23.44 3.70
CA ILE A 213 2.80 23.68 5.05
C ILE A 213 3.86 22.62 5.43
N GLY A 214 4.78 22.36 4.51
CA GLY A 214 5.96 21.53 4.74
C GLY A 214 7.21 22.31 4.40
N HIS A 215 7.67 23.15 5.34
CA HIS A 215 8.96 23.88 5.41
C HIS A 215 8.79 25.39 5.67
N GLN A 216 8.45 25.76 6.90
CA GLN A 216 8.98 26.99 7.50
C GLN A 216 9.13 26.78 9.00
N THR A 217 10.27 26.22 9.40
CA THR A 217 10.83 26.42 10.74
C THR A 217 12.34 26.19 10.67
N GLU A 218 12.98 26.83 9.69
CA GLU A 218 14.39 27.17 9.85
C GLU A 218 14.43 28.33 10.84
N LYS A 219 14.62 27.98 12.12
CA LYS A 219 14.98 28.95 13.15
C LYS A 219 16.40 29.43 12.81
N THR A 220 16.49 30.52 12.06
CA THR A 220 17.64 31.40 12.11
C THR A 220 17.68 32.03 13.49
N ASN A 221 18.41 31.38 14.40
CA ASN A 221 18.96 32.08 15.56
C ASN A 221 20.23 32.78 15.09
N PHE A 222 20.26 34.06 15.44
CA PHE A 222 21.32 35.04 15.23
C PHE A 222 22.73 34.54 15.52
#